data_AF-C5LWB6-F1
#
_entry.id   AF-C5LWB6-F1
#
_cell.length_a   1.000
_cell.length_b   1.000
_cell.length_c   1.000
_cell.angle_alpha   90.00
_cell.angle_beta   90.00
_cell.angle_gamma   90.00
#
_symmetry.space_group_name_H-M   'P 1'
#
loop_
_entity.id
_entity.type
_entity.pdbx_description
1 polymer ?
#
loop_
_entity_poly.entity_id
_entity_poly.type
_entity_poly.pdbx_seq_one_letter_code
_entity_poly.pdbx_strand_id
1 'polypeptide(L)'
;MAAAAVQPDFRRSTREYTQVFTDSKHLISKYGLHRQAIRDFLEQYQDKSLSDDIWGTKKYMTQLQKVVDGLNDRVDISLDDLQQSTMEDGLIEAIIKNTQRYHLFFVEECHAIMPQPSVHFQPNPNRDVRAQNEWKEAVDEHITSQRALAGTADPQNKMPERMKWDFVVYIHLPKDSVSTPLREVKSGSVGRFIKMDGVVTKAAGVKAKVEVATYLCETCGETIWQVVDSDAFMPIGQCPTPRCKTNKTLGTVNLLWKSSKFV
;
A
#
# COMPACT_ATOMS: atom_id res chain seq x y z
N MET A 1 -0.42 -49.58 -30.23
CA MET A 1 -0.68 -48.14 -30.09
C MET A 1 -1.70 -47.93 -28.98
N ALA A 2 -1.26 -47.55 -27.78
CA ALA A 2 -2.12 -47.04 -26.72
C ALA A 2 -1.28 -46.03 -25.93
N ALA A 3 -1.58 -44.75 -26.09
CA ALA A 3 -0.93 -43.68 -25.34
C ALA A 3 -1.45 -43.75 -23.89
N ALA A 4 -0.57 -44.14 -22.98
CA ALA A 4 -0.87 -44.19 -21.55
C ALA A 4 -1.12 -42.76 -21.03
N ALA A 5 -2.34 -42.53 -20.54
CA ALA A 5 -2.72 -41.30 -19.87
C ALA A 5 -1.94 -41.18 -18.54
N VAL A 6 -0.98 -40.26 -18.51
CA VAL A 6 -0.28 -39.84 -17.28
C VAL A 6 -1.28 -39.02 -16.45
N GLN A 7 -1.82 -39.62 -15.40
CA GLN A 7 -2.61 -38.91 -14.40
C GLN A 7 -1.67 -38.02 -13.56
N PRO A 8 -2.06 -36.78 -13.21
CA PRO A 8 -1.24 -35.93 -12.37
C PRO A 8 -1.27 -36.43 -10.92
N ASP A 9 -0.13 -36.91 -10.42
CA ASP A 9 0.07 -37.33 -9.04
C ASP A 9 -0.18 -36.16 -8.06
N PHE A 10 -1.28 -36.24 -7.32
CA PHE A 10 -1.72 -35.23 -6.35
C PHE A 10 -1.00 -35.33 -4.99
N ARG A 11 -0.09 -36.28 -4.81
CA ARG A 11 0.69 -36.44 -3.57
C ARG A 11 1.99 -35.67 -3.67
N ARG A 12 1.96 -34.35 -3.40
CA ARG A 12 3.20 -33.60 -3.09
C ARG A 12 3.91 -34.31 -1.94
N SER A 13 5.12 -34.80 -2.20
CA SER A 13 5.89 -35.53 -1.19
C SER A 13 6.20 -34.59 -0.01
N THR A 14 6.28 -35.13 1.22
CA THR A 14 6.67 -34.35 2.42
C THR A 14 7.95 -33.54 2.18
N ARG A 15 8.85 -34.02 1.30
CA ARG A 15 10.08 -33.35 0.91
C ARG A 15 9.86 -32.04 0.15
N GLU A 16 8.89 -31.99 -0.76
CA GLU A 16 8.54 -30.76 -1.49
C GLU A 16 7.90 -29.72 -0.56
N TYR A 17 7.07 -30.16 0.40
CA TYR A 17 6.49 -29.27 1.40
C TYR A 17 7.58 -28.63 2.28
N THR A 18 8.55 -29.44 2.74
CA THR A 18 9.68 -28.94 3.54
C THR A 18 10.54 -27.94 2.74
N GLN A 19 10.78 -28.20 1.45
CA GLN A 19 11.54 -27.30 0.57
C GLN A 19 10.84 -25.94 0.37
N VAL A 20 9.54 -25.94 0.09
CA VAL A 20 8.76 -24.69 -0.04
C VAL A 20 8.80 -23.89 1.26
N PHE A 21 8.74 -24.56 2.40
CA PHE A 21 8.81 -23.91 3.71
C PHE A 21 10.19 -23.30 3.99
N THR A 22 11.28 -24.01 3.69
CA THR A 22 12.64 -23.50 3.84
C THR A 22 12.92 -22.30 2.93
N ASP A 23 12.47 -22.37 1.67
CA ASP A 23 12.62 -21.28 0.70
C ASP A 23 11.85 -20.03 1.15
N SER A 24 10.66 -20.24 1.72
CA SER A 24 9.84 -19.15 2.25
C SER A 24 10.50 -18.49 3.45
N LYS A 25 11.08 -19.28 4.37
CA LYS A 25 11.80 -18.75 5.54
C LYS A 25 13.04 -17.95 5.13
N HIS A 26 13.79 -18.45 4.15
CA HIS A 26 14.94 -17.74 3.59
C HIS A 26 14.53 -16.43 2.90
N LEU A 27 13.41 -16.44 2.17
CA LEU A 27 12.87 -15.22 1.57
C LEU A 27 12.46 -14.19 2.63
N ILE A 28 11.81 -14.63 3.71
CA ILE A 28 11.40 -13.76 4.82
C ILE A 28 12.62 -13.15 5.52
N SER A 29 13.71 -13.91 5.71
CA SER A 29 14.93 -13.37 6.31
C SER A 29 15.58 -12.26 5.48
N LYS A 30 15.35 -12.23 4.17
CA LYS A 30 15.89 -11.21 3.26
C LYS A 30 15.04 -9.94 3.17
N TYR A 31 13.83 -9.91 3.75
CA TYR A 31 12.95 -8.74 3.63
C TYR A 31 13.55 -7.44 4.17
N GLY A 32 14.37 -7.51 5.23
CA GLY A 32 15.07 -6.33 5.73
C GLY A 32 16.05 -5.73 4.72
N LEU A 33 16.83 -6.58 4.05
CA LEU A 33 17.79 -6.18 3.01
C LEU A 33 17.06 -5.63 1.79
N HIS A 34 16.05 -6.35 1.30
CA HIS A 34 15.26 -5.91 0.15
C HIS A 34 14.59 -4.56 0.38
N ARG A 35 14.14 -4.27 1.62
CA ARG A 35 13.54 -2.98 1.98
C ARG A 35 14.55 -1.85 1.88
N GLN A 36 15.79 -2.06 2.33
CA GLN A 36 16.89 -1.10 2.17
C GLN A 36 17.25 -0.92 0.70
N ALA A 37 17.38 -2.01 -0.06
CA ALA A 37 17.65 -1.94 -1.49
C ALA A 37 16.58 -1.17 -2.28
N ILE A 38 15.30 -1.32 -1.91
CA ILE A 38 14.18 -0.55 -2.47
C ILE A 38 14.31 0.94 -2.14
N ARG A 39 14.67 1.28 -0.90
CA ARG A 39 14.91 2.68 -0.49
C ARG A 39 16.05 3.30 -1.30
N ASP A 40 17.19 2.62 -1.33
CA ASP A 40 18.37 3.08 -2.04
C ASP A 40 18.07 3.26 -3.54
N PHE A 41 17.28 2.34 -4.13
CA PHE A 41 16.79 2.47 -5.50
C PHE A 41 15.96 3.74 -5.71
N LEU A 42 14.96 3.97 -4.87
CA LEU A 42 14.07 5.14 -5.00
C LEU A 42 14.85 6.47 -4.88
N GLU A 43 15.91 6.49 -4.07
CA GLU A 43 16.73 7.69 -3.86
C GLU A 43 17.82 7.91 -4.93
N GLN A 44 18.42 6.83 -5.43
CA GLN A 44 19.63 6.91 -6.26
C GLN A 44 19.38 6.69 -7.75
N TYR A 45 18.23 6.10 -8.13
CA TYR A 45 17.95 5.83 -9.53
C TYR A 45 17.86 7.12 -10.36
N GLN A 46 18.65 7.17 -11.43
CA GLN A 46 18.71 8.28 -12.35
C GLN A 46 18.38 7.80 -13.76
N ASP A 47 17.43 8.46 -14.39
CA ASP A 47 17.09 8.26 -15.79
C ASP A 47 17.63 9.45 -16.58
N LYS A 48 18.58 9.18 -17.49
CA LYS A 48 19.22 10.22 -18.31
C LYS A 48 18.25 10.86 -19.31
N SER A 49 17.07 10.28 -19.51
CA SER A 49 16.05 10.81 -20.42
C SER A 49 15.21 11.93 -19.79
N LEU A 50 15.25 12.07 -18.46
CA LEU A 50 14.47 13.05 -17.70
C LEU A 50 15.40 14.12 -17.14
N SER A 51 15.01 15.39 -17.31
CA SER A 51 15.65 16.53 -16.66
C SER A 51 14.57 17.44 -16.07
N ASP A 52 14.35 17.32 -14.77
CA ASP A 52 13.49 18.24 -14.02
C ASP A 52 14.35 19.26 -13.24
N ASP A 53 13.78 20.44 -12.98
CA ASP A 53 14.48 21.60 -12.40
C ASP A 53 14.89 21.39 -10.93
N ILE A 54 14.13 20.58 -10.18
CA ILE A 54 14.29 20.39 -8.72
C ILE A 54 15.13 19.15 -8.38
N TRP A 55 14.86 18.03 -9.05
CA TRP A 55 15.47 16.72 -8.75
C TRP A 55 16.38 16.20 -9.86
N GLY A 56 16.61 17.00 -10.91
CA GLY A 56 17.51 16.67 -12.02
C GLY A 56 17.06 15.41 -12.76
N THR A 57 17.94 14.41 -12.76
CA THR A 57 17.76 13.11 -13.44
C THR A 57 17.08 12.05 -12.58
N LYS A 58 16.71 12.35 -11.33
CA LYS A 58 16.10 11.37 -10.42
C LYS A 58 14.61 11.18 -10.71
N LYS A 59 14.29 10.19 -11.55
CA LYS A 59 12.93 9.89 -11.99
C LYS A 59 11.92 9.73 -10.84
N TYR A 60 12.22 8.89 -9.85
CA TYR A 60 11.27 8.58 -8.76
C TYR A 60 11.08 9.75 -7.79
N MET A 61 12.14 10.50 -7.51
CA MET A 61 12.04 11.71 -6.68
C MET A 61 11.18 12.78 -7.34
N THR A 62 11.30 12.99 -8.66
CA THR A 62 10.39 13.91 -9.34
C THR A 62 8.94 13.41 -9.30
N GLN A 63 8.72 12.10 -9.49
CA GLN A 63 7.36 11.55 -9.38
C GLN A 63 6.78 11.80 -7.99
N LEU A 64 7.55 11.56 -6.92
CA LEU A 64 7.13 11.86 -5.56
C LEU A 64 6.87 13.35 -5.34
N GLN A 65 7.69 14.24 -5.88
CA GLN A 65 7.44 15.68 -5.81
C GLN A 65 6.12 16.07 -6.48
N LYS A 66 5.86 15.53 -7.68
CA LYS A 66 4.60 15.76 -8.41
C LYS A 66 3.39 15.24 -7.63
N VAL A 67 3.56 14.19 -6.83
CA VAL A 67 2.54 13.69 -5.91
C VAL A 67 2.29 14.66 -4.75
N VAL A 68 3.36 15.12 -4.10
CA VAL A 68 3.26 16.06 -2.97
C VAL A 68 2.65 17.40 -3.41
N ASP A 69 2.98 17.84 -4.62
CA ASP A 69 2.46 19.07 -5.23
C ASP A 69 1.00 18.91 -5.71
N GLY A 70 0.44 17.69 -5.61
CA GLY A 70 -0.93 17.40 -6.01
C GLY A 70 -1.15 17.42 -7.52
N LEU A 71 -0.11 17.30 -8.33
CA LEU A 71 -0.23 17.24 -9.79
C LEU A 71 -0.59 15.83 -10.28
N ASN A 72 -0.17 14.79 -9.55
CA ASN A 72 -0.40 13.41 -9.92
C ASN A 72 -0.70 12.56 -8.68
N ASP A 73 -1.58 11.56 -8.76
CA ASP A 73 -1.91 10.66 -7.63
C ASP A 73 -1.24 9.30 -7.73
N ARG A 74 -0.44 9.07 -8.77
CA ARG A 74 0.18 7.77 -9.06
C ARG A 74 1.69 7.85 -9.10
N VAL A 75 2.33 6.82 -8.57
CA VAL A 75 3.77 6.56 -8.66
C VAL A 75 3.94 5.26 -9.44
N ASP A 76 4.57 5.36 -10.62
CA ASP A 76 4.71 4.24 -11.55
C ASP A 76 6.14 3.68 -11.45
N ILE A 77 6.27 2.52 -10.82
CA ILE A 77 7.54 1.83 -10.58
C ILE A 77 7.76 0.79 -11.68
N SER A 78 8.87 0.91 -12.41
CA SER A 78 9.23 -0.02 -13.47
C SER A 78 10.23 -1.06 -12.97
N LEU A 79 9.93 -2.35 -13.14
CA LEU A 79 10.87 -3.41 -12.77
C LEU A 79 12.12 -3.45 -13.67
N ASP A 80 12.04 -2.91 -14.90
CA ASP A 80 13.21 -2.71 -15.79
C ASP A 80 14.26 -1.79 -15.14
N ASP A 81 13.80 -0.73 -14.48
CA ASP A 81 14.65 0.25 -13.82
C ASP A 81 15.37 -0.39 -12.63
N LEU A 82 14.66 -1.21 -11.86
CA LEU A 82 15.23 -2.01 -10.76
C LEU A 82 16.31 -2.98 -11.24
N GLN A 83 16.12 -3.59 -12.41
CA GLN A 83 17.11 -4.49 -13.00
C GLN A 83 18.41 -3.77 -13.37
N GLN A 84 18.34 -2.49 -13.74
CA GLN A 84 19.51 -1.70 -14.09
C GLN A 84 20.25 -1.14 -12.86
N SER A 85 19.52 -0.90 -11.77
CA SER A 85 20.06 -0.24 -10.58
C SER A 85 20.57 -1.19 -9.50
N THR A 86 19.89 -2.33 -9.32
CA THR A 86 20.05 -3.13 -8.12
C THR A 86 21.09 -4.23 -8.34
N MET A 87 22.12 -4.22 -7.50
CA MET A 87 23.19 -5.24 -7.52
C MET A 87 22.83 -6.52 -6.74
N GLU A 88 21.63 -6.59 -6.14
CA GLU A 88 21.18 -7.78 -5.38
C GLU A 88 20.55 -8.84 -6.29
N ASP A 89 21.24 -9.96 -6.43
CA ASP A 89 20.75 -11.13 -7.15
C ASP A 89 19.46 -11.69 -6.50
N GLY A 90 18.38 -11.69 -7.29
CA GLY A 90 17.11 -12.34 -6.93
C GLY A 90 16.02 -11.44 -6.33
N LEU A 91 16.22 -10.12 -6.20
CA LEU A 91 15.16 -9.20 -5.74
C LEU A 91 13.93 -9.23 -6.66
N ILE A 92 14.16 -9.19 -7.98
CA ILE A 92 13.08 -9.19 -8.99
C ILE A 92 12.29 -10.50 -8.92
N GLU A 93 12.98 -11.65 -8.84
CA GLU A 93 12.32 -12.96 -8.71
C GLU A 93 11.45 -13.02 -7.45
N ALA A 94 11.93 -12.41 -6.36
CA ALA A 94 11.18 -12.34 -5.12
C ALA A 94 9.94 -11.43 -5.23
N ILE A 95 10.06 -10.27 -5.89
CA ILE A 95 8.93 -9.38 -6.19
C ILE A 95 7.89 -10.09 -7.05
N ILE A 96 8.33 -10.81 -8.09
CA ILE A 96 7.45 -11.58 -8.97
C ILE A 96 6.79 -12.73 -8.19
N LYS A 97 7.48 -13.34 -7.22
CA LYS A 97 6.94 -14.46 -6.43
C LYS A 97 5.89 -14.02 -5.40
N ASN A 98 6.01 -12.83 -4.79
CA ASN A 98 5.09 -12.32 -3.77
C ASN A 98 4.82 -10.81 -3.93
N THR A 99 4.13 -10.43 -5.00
CA THR A 99 4.00 -9.03 -5.39
C THR A 99 3.20 -8.20 -4.40
N GLN A 100 2.19 -8.79 -3.76
CA GLN A 100 1.36 -8.08 -2.78
C GLN A 100 2.19 -7.58 -1.59
N ARG A 101 3.13 -8.39 -1.10
CA ARG A 101 3.97 -7.99 0.03
C ARG A 101 4.97 -6.90 -0.36
N TYR A 102 5.60 -7.03 -1.52
CA TYR A 102 6.53 -6.02 -2.01
C TYR A 102 5.83 -4.72 -2.39
N HIS A 103 4.60 -4.77 -2.87
CA HIS A 103 3.77 -3.58 -3.08
C HIS A 103 3.62 -2.77 -1.79
N LEU A 104 3.32 -3.41 -0.66
CA LEU A 104 3.28 -2.75 0.65
C LEU A 104 4.64 -2.15 1.02
N PHE A 105 5.75 -2.86 0.77
CA PHE A 105 7.09 -2.31 1.03
C PHE A 105 7.36 -1.06 0.18
N PHE A 106 7.01 -1.06 -1.10
CA PHE A 106 7.14 0.13 -1.94
C PHE A 106 6.31 1.29 -1.40
N VAL A 107 5.06 1.06 -1.00
CA VAL A 107 4.22 2.10 -0.43
C VAL A 107 4.81 2.68 0.86
N GLU A 108 5.26 1.81 1.78
CA GLU A 108 5.89 2.23 3.04
C GLU A 108 7.20 3.01 2.80
N GLU A 109 8.06 2.55 1.87
CA GLU A 109 9.32 3.24 1.55
C GLU A 109 9.09 4.55 0.78
N CYS A 110 8.15 4.59 -0.16
CA CYS A 110 7.78 5.84 -0.84
C CYS A 110 7.29 6.90 0.15
N HIS A 111 6.52 6.50 1.17
CA HIS A 111 6.10 7.41 2.24
C HIS A 111 7.28 7.84 3.12
N ALA A 112 8.21 6.94 3.45
CA ALA A 112 9.39 7.29 4.26
C ALA A 112 10.34 8.28 3.57
N ILE A 113 10.41 8.24 2.24
CA ILE A 113 11.31 9.05 1.41
C ILE A 113 10.61 10.33 0.87
N MET A 114 9.34 10.54 1.22
CA MET A 114 8.54 11.63 0.66
C MET A 114 9.18 13.02 0.91
N PRO A 115 9.42 13.82 -0.14
CA PRO A 115 10.04 15.14 0.00
C PRO A 115 9.05 16.17 0.58
N GLN A 116 9.58 17.31 1.02
CA GLN A 116 8.74 18.43 1.44
C GLN A 116 8.02 19.07 0.23
N PRO A 117 6.82 19.66 0.43
CA PRO A 117 6.07 20.31 -0.66
C PRO A 117 6.87 21.41 -1.35
N SER A 118 6.75 21.52 -2.68
CA SER A 118 7.44 22.57 -3.44
C SER A 118 6.77 23.93 -3.22
N VAL A 119 7.50 25.00 -3.56
CA VAL A 119 7.07 26.40 -3.41
C VAL A 119 5.79 26.71 -4.22
N HIS A 120 5.45 25.88 -5.22
CA HIS A 120 4.28 26.05 -6.07
C HIS A 120 3.03 25.29 -5.59
N PHE A 121 3.03 24.75 -4.36
CA PHE A 121 1.85 24.09 -3.80
C PHE A 121 0.65 25.05 -3.76
N GLN A 122 -0.34 24.78 -4.61
CA GLN A 122 -1.66 25.39 -4.53
C GLN A 122 -2.62 24.38 -3.91
N PRO A 123 -3.14 24.65 -2.69
CA PRO A 123 -4.13 23.78 -2.08
C PRO A 123 -5.37 23.72 -2.98
N ASN A 124 -5.69 22.53 -3.49
CA ASN A 124 -6.90 22.34 -4.29
C ASN A 124 -8.07 22.04 -3.35
N PRO A 125 -9.02 22.97 -3.16
CA PRO A 125 -10.08 22.87 -2.15
C PRO A 125 -11.04 21.68 -2.36
N ASN A 126 -11.11 21.14 -3.58
CA ASN A 126 -11.97 20.00 -3.90
C ASN A 126 -11.28 18.64 -3.71
N ARG A 127 -9.95 18.66 -3.54
CA ARG A 127 -9.11 17.46 -3.38
C ARG A 127 -8.38 17.45 -2.03
N ASP A 128 -8.58 18.49 -1.22
CA ASP A 128 -7.79 18.78 -0.04
C ASP A 128 -8.15 17.91 1.17
N VAL A 129 -7.82 16.63 1.06
CA VAL A 129 -7.52 15.81 2.23
C VAL A 129 -6.33 16.41 2.98
N ARG A 130 -5.46 17.20 2.33
CA ARG A 130 -4.36 17.95 2.96
C ARG A 130 -4.82 19.12 3.82
N ALA A 131 -5.75 19.99 3.40
CA ALA A 131 -6.34 20.98 4.32
C ALA A 131 -7.18 20.32 5.42
N GLN A 132 -7.79 19.15 5.16
CA GLN A 132 -8.35 18.33 6.24
C GLN A 132 -7.28 17.74 7.15
N ASN A 133 -6.10 17.37 6.64
CA ASN A 133 -4.99 16.78 7.39
C ASN A 133 -4.20 17.84 8.14
N GLU A 134 -4.04 19.05 7.61
CA GLU A 134 -3.48 20.23 8.29
C GLU A 134 -4.46 20.73 9.36
N TRP A 135 -5.77 20.73 9.09
CA TRP A 135 -6.77 20.93 10.14
C TRP A 135 -6.74 19.81 11.18
N LYS A 136 -6.60 18.54 10.77
CA LYS A 136 -6.50 17.39 11.68
C LYS A 136 -5.17 17.32 12.43
N GLU A 137 -4.07 17.80 11.88
CA GLU A 137 -2.75 17.86 12.51
C GLU A 137 -2.69 19.04 13.47
N ALA A 138 -3.27 20.20 13.12
CA ALA A 138 -3.48 21.29 14.05
C ALA A 138 -4.47 20.90 15.17
N VAL A 139 -5.52 20.14 14.85
CA VAL A 139 -6.45 19.58 15.82
C VAL A 139 -5.78 18.47 16.64
N ASP A 140 -4.97 17.58 16.05
CA ASP A 140 -4.24 16.53 16.75
C ASP A 140 -3.11 17.11 17.59
N GLU A 141 -2.41 18.18 17.19
CA GLU A 141 -1.46 18.90 18.05
C GLU A 141 -2.18 19.59 19.19
N HIS A 142 -3.31 20.25 18.93
CA HIS A 142 -4.10 20.90 19.97
C HIS A 142 -4.73 19.89 20.94
N ILE A 143 -5.17 18.74 20.44
CA ILE A 143 -5.73 17.63 21.19
C ILE A 143 -4.61 16.86 21.92
N THR A 144 -3.45 16.61 21.30
CA THR A 144 -2.32 15.90 21.90
C THR A 144 -1.65 16.75 22.98
N SER A 145 -1.52 18.06 22.77
CA SER A 145 -1.05 18.99 23.80
C SER A 145 -2.03 19.07 24.98
N GLN A 146 -3.35 19.14 24.72
CA GLN A 146 -4.36 19.07 25.79
C GLN A 146 -4.47 17.68 26.45
N ARG A 147 -4.22 16.58 25.74
CA ARG A 147 -4.25 15.20 26.25
C ARG A 147 -2.97 14.79 26.98
N ALA A 148 -1.81 15.33 26.61
CA ALA A 148 -0.56 15.14 27.34
C ALA A 148 -0.63 15.76 28.75
N LEU A 149 -1.40 16.85 28.89
CA LEU A 149 -1.76 17.45 30.18
C LEU A 149 -2.78 16.60 30.98
N ALA A 150 -3.55 15.72 30.32
CA ALA A 150 -4.65 14.96 30.92
C ALA A 150 -4.42 13.43 31.01
N GLY A 151 -3.25 12.90 30.62
CA GLY A 151 -2.84 11.51 30.82
C GLY A 151 -3.74 10.39 30.24
N THR A 152 -4.61 10.71 29.26
CA THR A 152 -5.74 9.84 28.84
C THR A 152 -5.74 9.51 27.34
N ALA A 153 -4.61 9.65 26.64
CA ALA A 153 -4.52 9.23 25.24
C ALA A 153 -4.26 7.72 25.14
N ASP A 154 -5.11 7.02 24.38
CA ASP A 154 -4.84 5.62 24.04
C ASP A 154 -3.65 5.50 23.09
N PRO A 155 -2.64 4.68 23.43
CA PRO A 155 -1.59 4.34 22.46
C PRO A 155 -2.12 3.53 21.27
N GLN A 156 -3.35 2.99 21.36
CA GLN A 156 -3.97 2.17 20.32
C GLN A 156 -4.81 2.95 19.30
N ASN A 157 -5.25 4.18 19.61
CA ASN A 157 -6.04 4.98 18.67
C ASN A 157 -5.14 5.92 17.85
N LYS A 158 -4.16 5.34 17.16
CA LYS A 158 -3.29 6.08 16.25
C LYS A 158 -3.87 6.02 14.84
N MET A 159 -3.90 7.15 14.15
CA MET A 159 -4.34 7.21 12.75
C MET A 159 -3.51 6.23 11.88
N PRO A 160 -4.15 5.31 11.15
CA PRO A 160 -3.44 4.36 10.28
C PRO A 160 -2.63 5.07 9.21
N GLU A 161 -1.46 4.53 8.87
CA GLU A 161 -0.58 5.08 7.83
C GLU A 161 -1.26 5.15 6.46
N ARG A 162 -2.14 4.19 6.16
CA ARG A 162 -2.96 4.18 4.93
C ARG A 162 -3.84 5.41 4.76
N MET A 163 -4.20 6.10 5.84
CA MET A 163 -4.97 7.33 5.76
C MET A 163 -4.12 8.54 5.35
N LYS A 164 -2.80 8.46 5.55
CA LYS A 164 -1.84 9.50 5.15
C LYS A 164 -1.37 9.36 3.70
N TRP A 165 -1.52 8.17 3.12
CA TRP A 165 -1.06 7.87 1.78
C TRP A 165 -2.08 8.36 0.73
N ASP A 166 -1.89 9.57 0.22
CA ASP A 166 -2.75 10.14 -0.82
C ASP A 166 -2.38 9.68 -2.25
N PHE A 167 -1.48 8.70 -2.37
CA PHE A 167 -0.97 8.21 -3.65
C PHE A 167 -1.15 6.70 -3.82
N VAL A 168 -1.19 6.29 -5.09
CA VAL A 168 -1.27 4.88 -5.50
C VAL A 168 0.03 4.47 -6.19
N VAL A 169 0.66 3.41 -5.70
CA VAL A 169 1.84 2.83 -6.35
C VAL A 169 1.42 1.76 -7.35
N TYR A 170 1.84 1.90 -8.60
CA TYR A 170 1.74 0.88 -9.63
C TYR A 170 3.12 0.26 -9.88
N ILE A 171 3.15 -1.06 -10.02
CA ILE A 171 4.37 -1.80 -10.39
C ILE A 171 4.15 -2.32 -11.80
N HIS A 172 5.08 -2.02 -12.71
CA HIS A 172 5.06 -2.49 -14.08
C HIS A 172 6.05 -3.65 -14.27
N LEU A 173 5.57 -4.75 -14.84
CA LEU A 173 6.45 -5.86 -15.23
C LEU A 173 7.53 -5.39 -16.21
N PRO A 174 8.68 -6.09 -16.25
CA PRO A 174 9.68 -5.84 -17.27
C PRO A 174 9.08 -5.95 -18.67
N LYS A 175 9.53 -5.11 -19.61
CA LYS A 175 9.01 -5.13 -20.99
C LYS A 175 9.22 -6.48 -21.67
N ASP A 176 10.32 -7.15 -21.33
CA ASP A 176 10.70 -8.47 -21.85
C ASP A 176 9.88 -9.63 -21.26
N SER A 177 8.94 -9.34 -20.34
CA SER A 177 8.08 -10.37 -19.76
C SER A 177 7.17 -11.02 -20.81
N VAL A 178 7.28 -12.35 -20.91
CA VAL A 178 6.45 -13.19 -21.78
C VAL A 178 5.05 -13.28 -21.20
N SER A 179 4.06 -13.08 -22.07
CA SER A 179 2.65 -13.23 -21.73
C SER A 179 2.31 -14.70 -21.48
N THR A 180 1.72 -14.99 -20.32
CA THR A 180 1.28 -16.34 -19.95
C THR A 180 -0.15 -16.54 -20.45
N PRO A 181 -0.41 -17.56 -21.29
CA PRO A 181 -1.77 -17.83 -21.76
C PRO A 181 -2.65 -18.29 -20.60
N LEU A 182 -3.95 -17.94 -20.63
CA LEU A 182 -4.90 -18.25 -19.56
C LEU A 182 -4.92 -19.75 -19.18
N ARG A 183 -4.69 -20.65 -20.14
CA ARG A 183 -4.66 -22.10 -19.92
C ARG A 183 -3.50 -22.58 -19.03
N GLU A 184 -2.42 -21.79 -18.94
CA GLU A 184 -1.23 -22.10 -18.14
C GLU A 184 -1.28 -21.51 -16.73
N VAL A 185 -2.25 -20.64 -16.46
CA VAL A 185 -2.47 -20.07 -15.12
C VAL A 185 -3.04 -21.17 -14.22
N LYS A 186 -2.16 -21.76 -13.40
CA LYS A 186 -2.48 -22.82 -12.44
C LYS A 186 -2.30 -22.34 -11.00
N SER A 187 -2.52 -23.22 -10.04
CA SER A 187 -2.32 -22.94 -8.60
C SER A 187 -0.92 -22.42 -8.25
N GLY A 188 0.10 -22.73 -9.07
CA GLY A 188 1.45 -22.19 -8.90
C GLY A 188 1.58 -20.69 -9.19
N SER A 189 0.61 -20.08 -9.87
CA SER A 189 0.62 -18.65 -10.20
C SER A 189 -0.05 -17.78 -9.13
N VAL A 190 -0.63 -18.39 -8.09
CA VAL A 190 -1.30 -17.65 -7.00
C VAL A 190 -0.27 -16.80 -6.24
N GLY A 191 -0.54 -15.50 -6.13
CA GLY A 191 0.34 -14.52 -5.47
C GLY A 191 1.52 -14.03 -6.31
N ARG A 192 1.68 -14.53 -7.53
CA ARG A 192 2.74 -14.11 -8.47
C ARG A 192 2.30 -12.97 -9.38
N PHE A 193 3.25 -12.15 -9.81
CA PHE A 193 3.01 -11.18 -10.87
C PHE A 193 3.06 -11.86 -12.24
N ILE A 194 1.96 -11.84 -12.98
CA ILE A 194 1.87 -12.43 -14.32
C ILE A 194 1.36 -11.41 -15.32
N LYS A 195 1.89 -11.48 -16.54
CA LYS A 195 1.36 -10.76 -17.70
C LYS A 195 0.49 -11.74 -18.49
N MET A 196 -0.69 -11.31 -18.91
CA MET A 196 -1.60 -12.11 -19.72
C MET A 196 -2.27 -11.25 -20.77
N ASP A 197 -2.44 -11.82 -21.97
CA ASP A 197 -3.19 -11.19 -23.05
C ASP A 197 -4.60 -11.77 -23.12
N GLY A 198 -5.58 -10.91 -23.33
CA GLY A 198 -6.99 -11.31 -23.38
C GLY A 198 -7.88 -10.23 -23.98
N VAL A 199 -9.14 -10.60 -24.26
CA VAL A 199 -10.17 -9.70 -24.78
C VAL A 199 -11.14 -9.35 -23.66
N VAL A 200 -11.38 -8.06 -23.44
CA VAL A 200 -12.34 -7.58 -22.44
C VAL A 200 -13.77 -7.78 -22.97
N THR A 201 -14.54 -8.67 -22.34
CA THR A 201 -15.91 -8.97 -22.74
C THR A 201 -16.95 -8.13 -22.01
N LYS A 202 -16.68 -7.75 -20.76
CA LYS A 202 -17.58 -6.96 -19.93
C LYS A 202 -16.78 -6.10 -18.96
N ALA A 203 -17.09 -4.81 -18.94
CA ALA A 203 -16.63 -3.88 -17.90
C ALA A 203 -17.79 -3.59 -16.94
N ALA A 204 -17.52 -3.62 -15.63
CA ALA A 204 -18.45 -3.15 -14.62
C ALA A 204 -18.34 -1.63 -14.46
N GLY A 205 -19.42 -0.99 -14.00
CA GLY A 205 -19.37 0.43 -13.62
C GLY A 205 -18.43 0.68 -12.45
N VAL A 206 -17.88 1.90 -12.38
CA VAL A 206 -16.99 2.33 -11.30
C VAL A 206 -17.75 2.33 -9.98
N LYS A 207 -17.17 1.70 -8.96
CA LYS A 207 -17.67 1.69 -7.58
C LYS A 207 -16.53 2.10 -6.65
N ALA A 208 -16.78 3.08 -5.79
CA ALA A 208 -15.82 3.49 -4.77
C ALA A 208 -15.67 2.39 -3.72
N LYS A 209 -14.44 1.99 -3.41
CA LYS A 209 -14.12 1.04 -2.33
C LYS A 209 -13.63 1.83 -1.11
N VAL A 210 -14.19 1.53 0.07
CA VAL A 210 -13.69 2.08 1.33
C VAL A 210 -12.36 1.41 1.67
N GLU A 211 -11.31 2.21 1.88
CA GLU A 211 -10.00 1.72 2.36
C GLU A 211 -9.87 1.94 3.88
N VAL A 212 -10.28 3.11 4.35
CA VAL A 212 -10.29 3.47 5.77
C VAL A 212 -11.62 4.10 6.13
N ALA A 213 -12.37 3.44 7.00
CA ALA A 213 -13.61 3.94 7.56
C ALA A 213 -13.33 4.75 8.83
N THR A 214 -13.80 6.00 8.86
CA THR A 214 -13.65 6.90 10.02
C THR A 214 -14.98 7.02 10.75
N TYR A 215 -15.01 6.65 12.01
CA TYR A 215 -16.18 6.76 12.88
C TYR A 215 -15.99 7.87 13.91
N LEU A 216 -17.09 8.48 14.35
CA LEU A 216 -17.12 9.43 15.45
C LEU A 216 -18.05 8.90 16.54
N CYS A 217 -17.57 8.86 17.78
CA CYS A 217 -18.38 8.52 18.94
C CYS A 217 -19.19 9.72 19.43
N GLU A 218 -20.51 9.56 19.59
CA GLU A 218 -21.38 10.65 20.09
C GLU A 218 -21.14 10.98 21.57
N THR A 219 -20.71 9.99 22.37
CA THR A 219 -20.54 10.17 23.82
C THR A 219 -19.18 10.73 24.20
N CYS A 220 -18.10 10.22 23.60
CA CYS A 220 -16.74 10.67 23.94
C CYS A 220 -16.13 11.63 22.93
N GLY A 221 -16.75 11.84 21.77
CA GLY A 221 -16.25 12.70 20.70
C GLY A 221 -14.97 12.19 20.02
N GLU A 222 -14.53 10.96 20.32
CA GLU A 222 -13.31 10.39 19.76
C GLU A 222 -13.54 9.87 18.34
N THR A 223 -12.56 10.10 17.47
CA THR A 223 -12.51 9.53 16.12
C THR A 223 -11.86 8.15 16.14
N ILE A 224 -12.50 7.17 15.52
CA ILE A 224 -12.01 5.78 15.45
C ILE A 224 -11.78 5.43 13.99
N TRP A 225 -10.65 4.83 13.67
CA TRP A 225 -10.31 4.40 12.32
C TRP A 225 -10.36 2.87 12.20
N GLN A 226 -11.03 2.39 11.16
CA GLN A 226 -11.07 0.96 10.81
C GLN A 226 -10.49 0.80 9.40
N VAL A 227 -9.40 0.05 9.29
CA VAL A 227 -8.82 -0.33 8.00
C VAL A 227 -9.65 -1.46 7.39
N VAL A 228 -10.03 -1.31 6.12
CA VAL A 228 -10.86 -2.25 5.38
C VAL A 228 -10.02 -2.89 4.27
N ASP A 229 -9.63 -4.15 4.46
CA ASP A 229 -8.90 -4.91 3.45
C ASP A 229 -9.84 -5.69 2.51
N SER A 230 -10.95 -6.19 3.06
CA SER A 230 -11.90 -7.08 2.39
C SER A 230 -13.01 -6.33 1.66
N ASP A 231 -13.63 -6.99 0.68
CA ASP A 231 -14.76 -6.41 -0.08
C ASP A 231 -16.03 -6.25 0.76
N ALA A 232 -16.14 -6.99 1.87
CA ALA A 232 -17.16 -6.82 2.89
C ALA A 232 -16.49 -6.68 4.25
N PHE A 233 -16.95 -5.76 5.07
CA PHE A 233 -16.50 -5.58 6.45
C PHE A 233 -17.69 -5.32 7.37
N MET A 234 -17.53 -5.64 8.65
CA MET A 234 -18.53 -5.34 9.68
C MET A 234 -18.23 -3.97 10.27
N PRO A 235 -19.17 -3.02 10.22
CA PRO A 235 -18.97 -1.72 10.83
C PRO A 235 -18.91 -1.83 12.35
N ILE A 236 -18.11 -0.96 12.97
CA ILE A 236 -18.04 -0.87 14.42
C ILE A 236 -19.34 -0.22 14.90
N GLY A 237 -20.05 -0.86 15.83
CA GLY A 237 -21.30 -0.34 16.41
C GLY A 237 -21.15 0.25 17.82
N GLN A 238 -20.09 -0.12 18.54
CA GLN A 238 -19.83 0.34 19.91
C GLN A 238 -18.43 0.91 20.02
N CYS A 239 -18.28 2.02 20.75
CA CYS A 239 -17.01 2.69 20.93
C CYS A 239 -15.99 1.80 21.69
N PRO A 240 -14.82 1.45 21.09
CA PRO A 240 -13.80 0.63 21.74
C PRO A 240 -12.90 1.43 22.70
N THR A 241 -13.08 2.74 22.81
CA THR A 241 -12.19 3.63 23.59
C THR A 241 -12.32 3.37 25.10
N PRO A 242 -11.21 3.44 25.86
CA PRO A 242 -11.21 3.28 27.31
C PRO A 242 -12.00 4.40 27.98
N ARG A 243 -12.22 5.56 27.36
CA ARG A 243 -13.05 6.64 27.93
C ARG A 243 -14.48 6.16 28.12
N CYS A 244 -15.09 5.62 27.06
CA CYS A 244 -16.41 5.00 27.14
C CYS A 244 -16.40 3.76 28.06
N LYS A 245 -15.34 2.94 27.99
CA LYS A 245 -15.22 1.73 28.83
C LYS A 245 -15.11 2.04 30.33
N THR A 246 -14.36 3.07 30.71
CA THR A 246 -14.13 3.49 32.11
C THR A 246 -15.38 4.13 32.68
N ASN A 247 -16.07 4.94 31.87
CA ASN A 247 -17.33 5.56 32.24
C ASN A 247 -18.52 4.59 32.20
N LYS A 248 -18.30 3.32 31.80
CA LYS A 248 -19.33 2.29 31.60
C LYS A 248 -20.47 2.77 30.68
N THR A 249 -20.16 3.64 29.74
CA THR A 249 -21.12 4.14 28.74
C THR A 249 -20.89 3.40 27.42
N LEU A 250 -21.96 2.82 26.88
CA LEU A 250 -21.96 2.24 25.54
C LEU A 250 -22.18 3.36 24.53
N GLY A 251 -21.09 4.04 24.17
CA GLY A 251 -21.15 5.10 23.16
C GLY A 251 -21.49 4.53 21.79
N THR A 252 -22.54 5.09 21.18
CA THR A 252 -22.89 4.90 19.77
C THR A 252 -21.85 5.56 18.88
N VAL A 253 -21.45 4.86 17.83
CA VAL A 253 -20.48 5.37 16.85
C VAL A 253 -21.15 5.51 15.48
N ASN A 254 -20.91 6.65 14.83
CA ASN A 254 -21.45 6.95 13.52
C ASN A 254 -20.33 7.01 12.49
N LEU A 255 -20.55 6.41 11.32
CA LEU A 255 -19.60 6.47 10.20
C LEU A 255 -19.65 7.85 9.54
N LEU A 256 -18.50 8.50 9.43
CA LEU A 256 -18.34 9.78 8.74
C LEU A 256 -17.82 9.56 7.32
N TRP A 257 -18.71 9.62 6.33
CA TRP A 257 -18.36 9.43 4.92
C TRP A 257 -17.33 10.44 4.42
N LYS A 258 -17.49 11.74 4.75
CA LYS A 258 -16.58 12.81 4.29
C LYS A 258 -15.16 12.70 4.85
N SER A 259 -15.00 11.98 5.94
CA SER A 259 -13.71 11.79 6.63
C SER A 259 -13.15 10.39 6.40
N SER A 260 -13.86 9.54 5.65
CA SER A 260 -13.40 8.20 5.27
C SER A 260 -12.64 8.27 3.95
N LYS A 261 -11.68 7.36 3.77
CA LYS A 261 -10.87 7.27 2.56
C LYS A 261 -11.45 6.24 1.60
N PHE A 262 -11.58 6.64 0.34
CA PHE A 262 -12.06 5.80 -0.75
C PHE A 262 -11.03 5.74 -1.87
N VAL A 263 -11.02 4.61 -2.59
CA VAL A 263 -10.24 4.38 -3.81
C VAL A 263 -11.17 3.96 -4.94
#